data_AF-A0A1G4G730-F1
#
_entry.id   AF-A0A1G4G730-F1
#
_cell.length_a   1.000
_cell.length_b   1.000
_cell.length_c   1.000
_cell.angle_alpha   90.00
_cell.angle_beta   90.00
_cell.angle_gamma   90.00
#
_symmetry.space_group_name_H-M   'P 1'
#
loop_
_entity.id
_entity.type
_entity.pdbx_description
1 polymer ?
#
loop_
_entity_poly.entity_id
_entity_poly.type
_entity_poly.pdbx_seq_one_letter_code
_entity_poly.pdbx_strand_id
1 'polypeptide(L)'
;MRKISRFIGKIVLYFVLWSIASVLGYRFLPVHFTPLMGIRVMEQLVDGEKPKVSHRWVPYSQISDNMKRAVLASEDQRFFNHNGFDMVEIKKALKENKTRKRPRGASTISQQTAKNLFLWPRSSWLRKGLEAYFTVLIELFWSKERILTVYLNCIETGDGIYGVEAVAREHFDTTADKLTASQSALIAATLPNPLKYSSKNPSSYMKRRQSQILKQMRTVKLPPVAEKG
;
A
#
# COMPACT_ATOMS: atom_id res chain seq x y z
N MET A 1 -24.56 35.34 -1.31
CA MET A 1 -23.35 34.87 -2.03
C MET A 1 -22.04 35.04 -1.25
N ARG A 2 -21.65 36.24 -0.78
CA ARG A 2 -20.38 36.46 -0.02
C ARG A 2 -20.23 35.67 1.30
N LYS A 3 -21.33 35.38 2.01
CA LYS A 3 -21.29 34.55 3.23
C LYS A 3 -21.03 33.07 2.91
N ILE A 4 -21.61 32.56 1.83
CA ILE A 4 -21.44 31.17 1.37
C ILE A 4 -20.01 30.94 0.87
N SER A 5 -19.44 31.87 0.09
CA SER A 5 -18.05 31.75 -0.38
C SER A 5 -17.03 31.76 0.76
N ARG A 6 -17.24 32.59 1.79
CA ARG A 6 -16.42 32.57 3.01
C ARG A 6 -16.55 31.27 3.79
N PHE A 7 -17.74 30.70 3.86
CA PHE A 7 -17.98 29.42 4.53
C PHE A 7 -17.28 28.26 3.80
N ILE A 8 -17.46 28.17 2.48
CA ILE A 8 -16.76 27.19 1.64
C ILE A 8 -15.24 27.38 1.75
N GLY A 9 -14.75 28.61 1.70
CA GLY A 9 -13.33 28.92 1.88
C GLY A 9 -12.78 28.43 3.21
N LYS A 10 -13.53 28.58 4.31
CA LYS A 10 -13.15 28.03 5.62
C LYS A 10 -13.10 26.50 5.61
N ILE A 11 -14.10 25.83 5.02
CA ILE A 11 -14.10 24.36 4.91
C ILE A 11 -12.86 23.88 4.15
N VAL A 12 -12.56 24.49 3.01
CA VAL A 12 -11.38 24.13 2.20
C VAL A 12 -10.10 24.39 2.99
N LEU A 13 -9.99 25.53 3.69
CA LEU A 13 -8.84 25.85 4.53
C LEU A 13 -8.65 24.81 5.64
N TYR A 14 -9.71 24.48 6.39
CA TYR A 14 -9.63 23.48 7.45
C TYR A 14 -9.29 22.10 6.91
N PHE A 15 -9.85 21.71 5.76
CA PHE A 15 -9.50 20.47 5.08
C PHE A 15 -8.00 20.43 4.74
N VAL A 16 -7.45 21.50 4.16
CA VAL A 16 -6.02 21.58 3.80
C VAL A 16 -5.12 21.59 5.03
N LEU A 17 -5.47 22.33 6.08
CA LEU A 17 -4.69 22.33 7.32
C LEU A 17 -4.70 20.96 7.99
N TRP A 18 -5.87 20.31 8.05
CA TRP A 18 -6.01 18.97 8.61
C TRP A 18 -5.28 17.90 7.76
N SER A 19 -5.36 17.98 6.42
CA SER A 19 -4.68 17.03 5.54
C SER A 19 -3.15 17.14 5.68
N ILE A 20 -2.60 18.36 5.72
CA ILE A 20 -1.17 18.56 5.93
C ILE A 20 -0.77 18.09 7.34
N ALA A 21 -1.51 18.46 8.38
CA ALA A 21 -1.22 18.04 9.76
C ALA A 21 -1.24 16.52 9.93
N SER A 22 -2.23 15.83 9.33
CA SER A 22 -2.32 14.36 9.38
C SER A 22 -1.19 13.68 8.62
N VAL A 23 -0.81 14.19 7.44
CA VAL A 23 0.36 13.70 6.69
C VAL A 23 1.64 13.91 7.50
N LEU A 24 1.83 15.08 8.12
CA LEU A 24 3.00 15.33 8.97
C LEU A 24 3.01 14.45 10.22
N GLY A 25 1.87 14.18 10.84
CA GLY A 25 1.76 13.25 11.97
C GLY A 25 2.21 11.83 11.57
N TYR A 26 1.67 11.31 10.48
CA TYR A 26 2.04 9.99 9.94
C TYR A 26 3.43 9.94 9.29
N ARG A 27 4.14 11.07 9.17
CA ARG A 27 5.57 11.06 8.82
C ARG A 27 6.40 10.38 9.90
N PHE A 28 6.03 10.57 11.17
CA PHE A 28 6.84 10.16 12.32
C PHE A 28 6.18 9.09 13.18
N LEU A 29 4.84 9.11 13.29
CA LEU A 29 4.12 8.21 14.19
C LEU A 29 3.77 6.87 13.53
N PRO A 30 3.92 5.73 14.21
CA PRO A 30 3.37 4.46 13.76
C PRO A 30 1.88 4.56 13.40
N VAL A 31 1.47 3.89 12.33
CA VAL A 31 0.06 3.86 11.90
C VAL A 31 -0.56 2.58 12.46
N HIS A 32 -1.21 2.67 13.62
CA HIS A 32 -1.81 1.49 14.27
C HIS A 32 -3.19 1.11 13.71
N PHE A 33 -3.86 2.06 13.08
CA PHE A 33 -5.20 1.88 12.53
C PHE A 33 -5.37 2.72 11.26
N THR A 34 -6.14 2.21 10.30
CA THR A 34 -6.46 2.92 9.06
C THR A 34 -7.96 2.96 8.84
N PRO A 35 -8.50 3.94 8.09
CA PRO A 35 -9.89 3.95 7.69
C PRO A 35 -10.32 2.66 7.00
N LEU A 36 -9.44 2.06 6.19
CA LEU A 36 -9.69 0.77 5.55
C LEU A 36 -10.00 -0.33 6.58
N MET A 37 -9.19 -0.49 7.62
CA MET A 37 -9.42 -1.49 8.68
C MET A 37 -10.78 -1.28 9.34
N GLY A 38 -11.15 -0.03 9.65
CA GLY A 38 -12.44 0.29 10.26
C GLY A 38 -13.62 -0.03 9.35
N ILE A 39 -13.52 0.30 8.06
CA ILE A 39 -14.55 0.00 7.08
C ILE A 39 -14.74 -1.52 6.94
N ARG A 40 -13.66 -2.29 6.89
CA ARG A 40 -13.71 -3.76 6.83
C ARG A 40 -14.37 -4.39 8.04
N VAL A 41 -14.08 -3.90 9.24
CA VAL A 41 -14.76 -4.34 10.47
C VAL A 41 -16.26 -4.08 10.38
N MET A 42 -16.67 -2.91 9.89
CA MET A 42 -18.08 -2.60 9.71
C MET A 42 -18.75 -3.47 8.64
N GLU A 43 -18.07 -3.75 7.52
CA GLU A 43 -18.54 -4.69 6.49
C GLU A 43 -18.78 -6.09 7.10
N GLN A 44 -17.80 -6.63 7.83
CA GLN A 44 -17.92 -7.92 8.53
C GLN A 44 -19.10 -7.95 9.51
N LEU A 45 -19.29 -6.89 10.31
CA LEU A 45 -20.40 -6.81 11.25
C LEU A 45 -21.77 -6.79 10.55
N VAL A 46 -21.88 -6.05 9.44
CA VAL A 46 -23.11 -5.98 8.64
C VAL A 46 -23.43 -7.33 8.00
N ASP A 47 -22.40 -8.05 7.57
CA ASP A 47 -22.51 -9.40 6.98
C ASP A 47 -22.75 -10.50 8.04
N GLY A 48 -22.82 -10.15 9.34
CA GLY A 48 -23.05 -11.09 10.44
C GLY A 48 -21.82 -11.91 10.83
N GLU A 49 -20.64 -11.53 10.35
CA GLU A 49 -19.37 -12.18 10.65
C GLU A 49 -18.75 -11.65 11.96
N LYS A 50 -17.83 -12.42 12.54
CA LYS A 50 -17.04 -11.96 13.68
C LYS A 50 -15.93 -11.03 13.17
N PRO A 51 -15.77 -9.81 13.73
CA PRO A 51 -14.71 -8.90 13.32
C PRO A 51 -13.33 -9.51 13.45
N LYS A 52 -12.52 -9.39 12.40
CA LYS A 52 -11.10 -9.81 12.41
C LYS A 52 -10.22 -8.62 12.02
N VAL A 53 -9.33 -8.24 12.93
CA VAL A 53 -8.27 -7.28 12.64
C VAL A 53 -6.99 -7.75 13.31
N SER A 54 -6.09 -8.27 12.49
CA SER A 54 -4.72 -8.55 12.87
C SER A 54 -3.81 -7.55 12.20
N HIS A 55 -3.13 -6.76 13.03
CA HIS A 55 -2.21 -5.73 12.59
C HIS A 55 -1.14 -5.53 13.65
N ARG A 56 0.12 -5.47 13.21
CA ARG A 56 1.26 -5.18 14.07
C ARG A 56 2.26 -4.30 13.35
N TRP A 57 2.52 -3.14 13.91
CA TRP A 57 3.50 -2.20 13.34
C TRP A 57 4.93 -2.66 13.65
N VAL A 58 5.80 -2.64 12.64
CA VAL A 58 7.24 -2.83 12.74
C VAL A 58 8.01 -1.74 11.98
N PRO A 59 9.17 -1.26 12.49
CA PRO A 59 9.99 -0.28 11.79
C PRO A 59 10.65 -0.87 10.54
N TYR A 60 11.10 -0.01 9.63
CA TYR A 60 11.73 -0.41 8.34
C TYR A 60 12.87 -1.43 8.49
N SER A 61 13.69 -1.26 9.54
CA SER A 61 14.83 -2.13 9.83
C SER A 61 14.43 -3.54 10.30
N GLN A 62 13.18 -3.72 10.75
CA GLN A 62 12.62 -5.02 11.15
C GLN A 62 11.75 -5.64 10.03
N ILE A 63 11.86 -5.13 8.81
CA ILE A 63 11.24 -5.72 7.63
C ILE A 63 12.37 -6.29 6.77
N SER A 64 12.28 -7.57 6.41
CA SER A 64 13.30 -8.21 5.58
C SER A 64 13.45 -7.49 4.25
N ASP A 65 14.69 -7.40 3.77
CA ASP A 65 14.94 -6.83 2.45
C ASP A 65 14.34 -7.68 1.32
N ASN A 66 14.12 -8.98 1.57
CA ASN A 66 13.36 -9.84 0.67
C ASN A 66 11.93 -9.32 0.49
N MET A 67 11.26 -8.94 1.58
CA MET A 67 9.89 -8.43 1.52
C MET A 67 9.82 -7.09 0.81
N LYS A 68 10.77 -6.18 1.11
CA LYS A 68 10.91 -4.89 0.41
C LYS A 68 11.08 -5.11 -1.09
N ARG A 69 12.03 -5.98 -1.50
CA ARG A 69 12.27 -6.30 -2.92
C ARG A 69 11.06 -6.97 -3.58
N ALA A 70 10.35 -7.86 -2.90
CA ALA A 70 9.20 -8.56 -3.45
C ALA A 70 8.04 -7.62 -3.78
N VAL A 71 7.73 -6.68 -2.87
CA VAL A 71 6.70 -5.66 -3.11
C VAL A 71 7.11 -4.72 -4.23
N LEU A 72 8.34 -4.19 -4.20
CA LEU A 72 8.83 -3.32 -5.28
C LEU A 72 8.80 -4.05 -6.63
N ALA A 73 9.23 -5.31 -6.68
CA ALA A 73 9.20 -6.12 -7.89
C ALA A 73 7.78 -6.31 -8.46
N SER A 74 6.80 -6.56 -7.59
CA SER A 74 5.42 -6.86 -8.00
C SER A 74 4.59 -5.62 -8.30
N GLU A 75 4.70 -4.59 -7.45
CA GLU A 75 3.80 -3.43 -7.42
C GLU A 75 4.41 -2.21 -8.10
N ASP A 76 5.71 -1.95 -7.91
CA ASP A 76 6.32 -0.68 -8.29
C ASP A 76 7.86 -0.75 -8.41
N GLN A 77 8.35 -1.22 -9.57
CA GLN A 77 9.78 -1.47 -9.78
C GLN A 77 10.61 -0.18 -9.85
N ARG A 78 9.97 0.95 -10.15
CA ARG A 78 10.59 2.27 -10.33
C ARG A 78 10.27 3.20 -9.17
N PHE A 79 9.83 2.66 -8.03
CA PHE A 79 9.40 3.41 -6.86
C PHE A 79 10.37 4.53 -6.43
N PHE A 80 11.68 4.26 -6.48
CA PHE A 80 12.72 5.22 -6.12
C PHE A 80 13.06 6.23 -7.24
N ASN A 81 12.51 6.06 -8.44
CA ASN A 81 12.79 6.86 -9.63
C ASN A 81 11.65 7.82 -10.01
N HIS A 82 10.56 7.88 -9.24
CA HIS A 82 9.44 8.79 -9.48
C HIS A 82 8.97 9.45 -8.19
N ASN A 83 8.15 10.49 -8.28
CA ASN A 83 7.58 11.22 -7.14
C ASN A 83 6.08 10.94 -7.04
N GLY A 84 5.72 9.70 -6.72
CA GLY A 84 4.33 9.25 -6.56
C GLY A 84 3.60 8.77 -7.81
N PHE A 85 4.04 9.16 -9.00
CA PHE A 85 3.39 8.76 -10.24
C PHE A 85 4.40 8.23 -11.25
N ASP A 86 4.27 6.95 -11.61
CA ASP A 86 5.07 6.36 -12.66
C ASP A 86 4.46 6.66 -14.04
N MET A 87 4.91 7.74 -14.67
CA MET A 87 4.46 8.13 -16.02
C MET A 87 4.83 7.12 -17.10
N VAL A 88 5.89 6.32 -16.91
CA VAL A 88 6.31 5.29 -17.87
C VAL A 88 5.35 4.12 -17.82
N GLU A 89 5.06 3.60 -16.63
CA GLU A 89 4.10 2.50 -16.45
C GLU A 89 2.66 2.96 -16.72
N ILE A 90 2.29 4.22 -16.45
CA ILE A 90 0.99 4.77 -16.89
C ILE A 90 0.85 4.73 -18.41
N LYS A 91 1.83 5.26 -19.16
CA LYS A 91 1.81 5.23 -20.64
C LYS A 91 1.77 3.80 -21.18
N LYS A 92 2.54 2.90 -20.57
CA LYS A 92 2.58 1.47 -20.94
C LYS A 92 1.26 0.78 -20.66
N ALA A 93 0.66 0.98 -19.49
CA ALA A 93 -0.65 0.44 -19.14
C ALA A 93 -1.74 0.97 -20.07
N LEU A 94 -1.74 2.26 -20.42
CA LEU A 94 -2.67 2.83 -21.41
C LEU A 94 -2.52 2.16 -22.79
N LYS A 95 -1.29 1.92 -23.25
CA LYS A 95 -1.05 1.23 -24.53
C LYS A 95 -1.52 -0.23 -24.48
N GLU A 96 -1.20 -0.97 -23.41
CA GLU A 96 -1.62 -2.36 -23.22
C GLU A 96 -3.16 -2.48 -23.08
N ASN A 97 -3.81 -1.50 -22.44
CA ASN A 97 -5.25 -1.52 -22.21
C ASN A 97 -6.09 -1.28 -23.47
N LYS A 98 -5.49 -0.80 -24.57
CA LYS A 98 -6.18 -0.69 -25.87
C LYS A 98 -6.56 -2.05 -26.45
N THR A 99 -5.80 -3.10 -26.12
CA THR A 99 -6.00 -4.45 -26.70
C THR A 99 -6.36 -5.51 -25.65
N ARG A 100 -6.27 -5.19 -24.36
CA ARG A 100 -6.58 -6.15 -23.29
C ARG A 100 -8.07 -6.18 -22.93
N LYS A 101 -8.61 -7.40 -22.78
CA LYS A 101 -9.95 -7.63 -22.21
C LYS A 101 -10.08 -7.16 -20.76
N ARG A 102 -8.98 -7.16 -19.99
CA ARG A 102 -8.94 -6.68 -18.60
C ARG A 102 -7.87 -5.59 -18.47
N PRO A 103 -8.25 -4.37 -18.03
CA PRO A 103 -7.30 -3.29 -17.83
C PRO A 103 -6.23 -3.66 -16.81
N ARG A 104 -4.99 -3.32 -17.13
CA ARG A 104 -3.86 -3.31 -16.20
C ARG A 104 -3.85 -1.99 -15.45
N GLY A 105 -3.69 -2.04 -14.14
CA GLY A 105 -3.46 -0.86 -13.30
C GLY A 105 -2.02 -0.36 -13.39
N ALA A 106 -1.82 0.91 -13.05
CA ALA A 106 -0.50 1.56 -12.98
C ALA A 106 -0.38 2.41 -11.69
N SER A 107 -1.04 1.98 -10.61
CA SER A 107 -1.00 2.71 -9.33
C SER A 107 0.27 2.36 -8.57
N THR A 108 1.04 3.38 -8.21
CA THR A 108 2.31 3.26 -7.47
C THR A 108 2.07 2.88 -6.00
N ILE A 109 3.13 2.49 -5.31
CA ILE A 109 3.08 2.24 -3.84
C ILE A 109 2.59 3.49 -3.10
N SER A 110 3.00 4.69 -3.52
CA SER A 110 2.59 5.95 -2.88
C SER A 110 1.09 6.22 -3.07
N GLN A 111 0.56 5.95 -4.26
CA GLN A 111 -0.89 6.07 -4.53
C GLN A 111 -1.71 5.06 -3.71
N GLN A 112 -1.22 3.81 -3.63
CA GLN A 112 -1.87 2.79 -2.83
C GLN A 112 -1.83 3.12 -1.32
N THR A 113 -0.72 3.70 -0.85
CA THR A 113 -0.59 4.19 0.53
C THR A 113 -1.58 5.32 0.81
N ALA A 114 -1.65 6.33 -0.07
CA ALA A 114 -2.60 7.42 0.05
C ALA A 114 -4.05 6.92 0.10
N LYS A 115 -4.38 5.97 -0.77
CA LYS A 115 -5.70 5.34 -0.82
C LYS A 115 -6.07 4.65 0.49
N ASN A 116 -5.16 3.87 1.07
CA ASN A 116 -5.48 3.07 2.26
C ASN A 116 -5.50 3.89 3.55
N LEU A 117 -4.67 4.94 3.65
CA LEU A 117 -4.55 5.74 4.87
C LEU A 117 -5.58 6.85 5.00
N PHE A 118 -5.98 7.48 3.89
CA PHE A 118 -6.77 8.71 3.92
C PHE A 118 -8.14 8.58 3.28
N LEU A 119 -8.39 7.51 2.52
CA LEU A 119 -9.58 7.38 1.68
C LEU A 119 -10.34 6.08 1.97
N TRP A 120 -11.52 5.98 1.37
CA TRP A 120 -12.41 4.82 1.46
C TRP A 120 -12.29 3.91 0.21
N PRO A 121 -12.68 2.62 0.27
CA PRO A 121 -12.46 1.66 -0.82
C PRO A 121 -13.19 1.94 -2.14
N ARG A 122 -14.28 2.74 -2.13
CA ARG A 122 -15.16 2.91 -3.29
C ARG A 122 -14.53 3.77 -4.39
N SER A 123 -14.50 3.28 -5.63
CA SER A 123 -13.96 4.04 -6.77
C SER A 123 -14.88 5.19 -7.20
N SER A 124 -14.34 6.40 -7.31
CA SER A 124 -15.00 7.57 -7.94
C SER A 124 -13.95 8.55 -8.47
N TRP A 125 -14.32 9.40 -9.43
CA TRP A 125 -13.42 10.43 -9.96
C TRP A 125 -12.96 11.41 -8.88
N LEU A 126 -13.86 11.82 -7.99
CA LEU A 126 -13.53 12.66 -6.84
C LEU A 126 -12.50 11.98 -5.92
N ARG A 127 -12.72 10.69 -5.58
CA ARG A 127 -11.76 9.92 -4.78
C ARG A 127 -10.42 9.81 -5.49
N LYS A 128 -10.39 9.61 -6.80
CA LYS A 128 -9.14 9.53 -7.56
C LYS A 128 -8.38 10.87 -7.55
N GLY A 129 -9.10 12.00 -7.58
CA GLY A 129 -8.52 13.33 -7.38
C GLY A 129 -7.91 13.50 -5.98
N LEU A 130 -8.63 13.08 -4.93
CA LEU A 130 -8.11 13.10 -3.56
C LEU A 130 -6.90 12.16 -3.38
N GLU A 131 -6.91 11.00 -4.02
CA GLU A 131 -5.79 10.06 -4.01
C GLU A 131 -4.55 10.72 -4.62
N ALA A 132 -4.70 11.43 -5.74
CA ALA A 132 -3.61 12.18 -6.34
C ALA A 132 -3.10 13.32 -5.41
N TYR A 133 -4.02 14.07 -4.79
CA TYR A 133 -3.68 15.12 -3.83
C TYR A 133 -2.86 14.58 -2.65
N PHE A 134 -3.34 13.53 -1.97
CA PHE A 134 -2.61 12.91 -0.86
C PHE A 134 -1.30 12.24 -1.31
N THR A 135 -1.25 11.68 -2.52
CA THR A 135 0.00 11.14 -3.08
C THR A 135 1.07 12.23 -3.18
N VAL A 136 0.71 13.41 -3.66
CA VAL A 136 1.62 14.56 -3.73
C VAL A 136 2.08 14.98 -2.33
N LEU A 137 1.16 15.10 -1.36
CA LEU A 137 1.52 15.45 0.01
C LEU A 137 2.48 14.44 0.63
N ILE A 138 2.20 13.14 0.48
CA ILE A 138 3.04 12.06 1.02
C ILE A 138 4.43 12.12 0.39
N GLU A 139 4.54 12.27 -0.93
CA GLU A 139 5.84 12.34 -1.62
C GLU A 139 6.62 13.62 -1.31
N LEU A 140 5.94 14.72 -1.03
CA LEU A 140 6.56 15.97 -0.62
C LEU A 140 7.11 15.86 0.81
N PHE A 141 6.35 15.25 1.71
CA PHE A 141 6.67 15.26 3.13
C PHE A 141 7.29 13.96 3.65
N TRP A 142 7.29 12.84 2.95
CA TRP A 142 7.84 11.58 3.48
C TRP A 142 9.03 11.12 2.65
N SER A 143 10.02 10.52 3.31
CA SER A 143 11.07 9.81 2.59
C SER A 143 10.51 8.55 1.93
N LYS A 144 11.15 8.07 0.86
CA LYS A 144 10.77 6.81 0.20
C LYS A 144 10.77 5.62 1.15
N GLU A 145 11.72 5.58 2.09
CA GLU A 145 11.76 4.60 3.17
C GLU A 145 10.50 4.66 4.03
N ARG A 146 10.09 5.86 4.45
CA ARG A 146 8.90 6.04 5.27
C ARG A 146 7.63 5.61 4.53
N ILE A 147 7.49 5.99 3.25
CA ILE A 147 6.36 5.57 2.41
C ILE A 147 6.29 4.05 2.32
N LEU A 148 7.41 3.40 2.02
CA LEU A 148 7.47 1.94 1.92
C LEU A 148 7.18 1.26 3.27
N THR A 149 7.67 1.82 4.38
CA THR A 149 7.39 1.33 5.74
C THR A 149 5.90 1.36 6.05
N VAL A 150 5.26 2.51 5.81
CA VAL A 150 3.82 2.68 6.05
C VAL A 150 3.02 1.75 5.15
N TYR A 151 3.37 1.66 3.86
CA TYR A 151 2.73 0.73 2.94
C TYR A 151 2.78 -0.72 3.45
N LEU A 152 3.97 -1.21 3.81
CA LEU A 152 4.18 -2.60 4.24
C LEU A 152 3.51 -2.92 5.57
N ASN A 153 3.24 -1.93 6.42
CA ASN A 153 2.50 -2.14 7.66
C ASN A 153 0.98 -2.04 7.46
N CYS A 154 0.50 -1.22 6.53
CA CYS A 154 -0.94 -0.95 6.41
C CYS A 154 -1.64 -1.71 5.28
N ILE A 155 -0.90 -2.36 4.37
CA ILE A 155 -1.50 -3.06 3.23
C ILE A 155 -2.30 -4.29 3.68
N GLU A 156 -3.49 -4.49 3.10
CA GLU A 156 -4.31 -5.68 3.32
C GLU A 156 -3.64 -6.89 2.63
N THR A 157 -3.35 -7.93 3.40
CA THR A 157 -2.61 -9.14 2.98
C THR A 157 -3.43 -10.42 3.07
N GLY A 158 -4.65 -10.33 3.61
CA GLY A 158 -5.63 -11.40 3.77
C GLY A 158 -6.91 -10.86 4.40
N ASP A 159 -7.94 -11.70 4.53
CA ASP A 159 -9.17 -11.36 5.27
C ASP A 159 -8.86 -11.00 6.73
N GLY A 160 -8.97 -9.71 7.05
CA GLY A 160 -8.66 -9.19 8.39
C GLY A 160 -7.18 -9.12 8.74
N ILE A 161 -6.26 -9.38 7.79
CA ILE A 161 -4.80 -9.41 8.05
C ILE A 161 -4.15 -8.21 7.34
N TYR A 162 -3.54 -7.33 8.14
CA TYR A 162 -2.92 -6.10 7.65
C TYR A 162 -1.44 -6.04 8.02
N GLY A 163 -0.63 -5.76 7.02
CA GLY A 163 0.80 -5.57 7.18
C GLY A 163 1.60 -6.86 7.17
N VAL A 164 2.90 -6.70 6.90
CA VAL A 164 3.84 -7.80 6.70
C VAL A 164 4.12 -8.60 7.97
N GLU A 165 4.08 -7.98 9.15
CA GLU A 165 4.32 -8.68 10.42
C GLU A 165 3.14 -9.59 10.81
N ALA A 166 1.90 -9.14 10.59
CA ALA A 166 0.72 -9.95 10.87
C ALA A 166 0.69 -11.20 9.98
N VAL A 167 0.86 -11.03 8.66
CA VAL A 167 0.86 -12.16 7.72
C VAL A 167 2.07 -13.08 7.92
N ALA A 168 3.25 -12.55 8.30
CA ALA A 168 4.41 -13.38 8.61
C ALA A 168 4.12 -14.37 9.75
N ARG A 169 3.43 -13.90 10.79
CA ARG A 169 3.05 -14.72 11.94
C ARG A 169 1.97 -15.73 11.58
N GLU A 170 0.89 -15.29 10.95
CA GLU A 170 -0.30 -16.14 10.75
C GLU A 170 -0.17 -17.18 9.64
N HIS A 171 0.63 -16.88 8.61
CA HIS A 171 0.77 -17.74 7.44
C HIS A 171 2.06 -18.55 7.44
N PHE A 172 3.09 -18.11 8.16
CA PHE A 172 4.44 -18.68 8.05
C PHE A 172 5.13 -18.92 9.40
N ASP A 173 4.46 -18.67 10.53
CA ASP A 173 4.98 -18.84 11.89
C ASP A 173 6.36 -18.17 12.08
N THR A 174 6.54 -16.99 11.47
CA THR A 174 7.80 -16.23 11.49
C THR A 174 7.54 -14.74 11.75
N THR A 175 8.58 -13.92 11.61
CA THR A 175 8.54 -12.47 11.79
C THR A 175 8.95 -11.75 10.50
N ALA A 176 8.54 -10.49 10.33
CA ALA A 176 8.74 -9.73 9.10
C ALA A 176 10.22 -9.61 8.68
N ASP A 177 11.13 -9.56 9.63
CA ASP A 177 12.59 -9.52 9.45
C ASP A 177 13.17 -10.85 8.96
N LYS A 178 12.49 -11.97 9.24
CA LYS A 178 12.93 -13.34 8.91
C LYS A 178 12.26 -13.92 7.67
N LEU A 179 11.43 -13.14 6.97
CA LEU A 179 10.79 -13.59 5.74
C LEU A 179 11.82 -13.96 4.66
N THR A 180 11.74 -15.20 4.18
CA THR A 180 12.55 -15.67 3.06
C THR A 180 12.12 -15.00 1.75
N ALA A 181 12.94 -15.07 0.72
CA ALA A 181 12.58 -14.59 -0.62
C ALA A 181 11.31 -15.27 -1.16
N SER A 182 11.17 -16.59 -0.92
CA SER A 182 10.00 -17.37 -1.34
C SER A 182 8.71 -16.91 -0.65
N GLN A 183 8.73 -16.76 0.68
CA GLN A 183 7.58 -16.28 1.46
C GLN A 183 7.21 -14.85 1.08
N SER A 184 8.22 -13.97 0.97
CA SER A 184 8.06 -12.58 0.54
C SER A 184 7.40 -12.46 -0.84
N ALA A 185 7.85 -13.26 -1.81
CA ALA A 185 7.26 -13.28 -3.15
C ALA A 185 5.81 -13.78 -3.14
N LEU A 186 5.46 -14.68 -2.22
CA LEU A 186 4.10 -15.21 -2.09
C LEU A 186 3.15 -14.21 -1.42
N ILE A 187 3.62 -13.48 -0.42
CA ILE A 187 2.90 -12.33 0.17
C ILE A 187 2.66 -11.29 -0.92
N ALA A 188 3.69 -10.90 -1.67
CA ALA A 188 3.54 -9.94 -2.77
C ALA A 188 2.58 -10.42 -3.87
N ALA A 189 2.53 -11.73 -4.17
CA ALA A 189 1.57 -12.31 -5.10
C ALA A 189 0.10 -12.23 -4.63
N THR A 190 -0.13 -11.97 -3.33
CA THR A 190 -1.47 -11.88 -2.71
C THR A 190 -2.07 -10.48 -2.86
N LEU A 191 -1.23 -9.44 -2.86
CA LEU A 191 -1.63 -8.02 -2.85
C LEU A 191 -2.63 -7.59 -3.93
N PRO A 192 -2.60 -8.13 -5.17
CA PRO A 192 -3.56 -7.72 -6.19
C PRO A 192 -5.03 -8.04 -5.84
N ASN A 193 -5.28 -9.05 -5.00
CA ASN A 193 -6.61 -9.38 -4.51
C ASN A 193 -6.52 -10.20 -3.20
N PRO A 194 -6.28 -9.54 -2.05
CA PRO A 194 -5.96 -10.22 -0.79
C PRO A 194 -7.14 -11.01 -0.20
N LEU A 195 -8.38 -10.70 -0.59
CA LEU A 195 -9.55 -11.48 -0.15
C LEU A 195 -9.72 -12.79 -0.93
N LYS A 196 -9.18 -12.86 -2.15
CA LYS A 196 -9.27 -14.05 -3.01
C LYS A 196 -8.01 -14.90 -2.98
N TYR A 197 -6.86 -14.27 -2.82
CA TYR A 197 -5.56 -14.92 -2.83
C TYR A 197 -5.10 -15.17 -1.39
N SER A 198 -4.45 -16.30 -1.16
CA SER A 198 -3.94 -16.67 0.16
C SER A 198 -2.50 -17.13 0.04
N SER A 199 -1.59 -16.44 0.74
CA SER A 199 -0.21 -16.87 0.82
C SER A 199 -0.01 -18.07 1.75
N LYS A 200 -1.00 -18.41 2.58
CA LYS A 200 -1.05 -19.65 3.36
C LYS A 200 -1.40 -20.86 2.48
N ASN A 201 -2.42 -20.71 1.63
CA ASN A 201 -2.93 -21.75 0.75
C ASN A 201 -2.86 -21.31 -0.73
N PRO A 202 -1.66 -21.25 -1.34
CA PRO A 202 -1.50 -20.66 -2.65
C PRO A 202 -1.98 -21.57 -3.78
N SER A 203 -2.84 -21.03 -4.64
CA SER A 203 -3.25 -21.70 -5.88
C SER A 203 -2.09 -21.88 -6.88
N SER A 204 -2.27 -22.72 -7.90
CA SER A 204 -1.30 -22.88 -8.99
C SER A 204 -0.99 -21.56 -9.72
N TYR A 205 -2.00 -20.70 -9.88
CA TYR A 205 -1.82 -19.34 -10.40
C TYR A 205 -0.87 -18.52 -9.53
N MET A 206 -1.06 -18.54 -8.20
CA MET A 206 -0.21 -17.81 -7.27
C MET A 206 1.22 -18.33 -7.25
N LYS A 207 1.43 -19.65 -7.29
CA LYS A 207 2.78 -20.24 -7.40
C LYS A 207 3.50 -19.79 -8.67
N ARG A 208 2.79 -19.73 -9.81
CA ARG A 208 3.37 -19.18 -11.05
C ARG A 208 3.73 -17.70 -10.89
N ARG A 209 2.86 -16.90 -10.25
CA ARG A 209 3.11 -15.48 -10.00
C ARG A 209 4.29 -15.27 -9.04
N GLN A 210 4.40 -16.09 -8.00
CA GLN A 210 5.53 -16.13 -7.07
C GLN A 210 6.85 -16.35 -7.82
N SER A 211 6.93 -17.34 -8.72
CA SER A 211 8.14 -17.57 -9.53
C SER A 211 8.52 -16.38 -10.40
N GLN A 212 7.53 -15.66 -10.96
CA GLN A 212 7.78 -14.44 -11.72
C GLN A 212 8.35 -13.33 -10.82
N ILE A 213 7.76 -13.14 -9.64
CA ILE A 213 8.22 -12.12 -8.66
C ILE A 213 9.63 -12.45 -8.20
N LEU A 214 9.94 -13.72 -7.88
CA LEU A 214 11.29 -14.15 -7.52
C LEU A 214 12.33 -13.82 -8.59
N LYS A 215 11.98 -13.98 -9.87
CA LYS A 215 12.87 -13.58 -10.98
C LYS A 215 13.06 -12.06 -11.01
N GLN A 216 11.99 -11.29 -10.82
CA GLN A 216 12.01 -9.82 -10.83
C GLN A 216 12.74 -9.23 -9.61
N MET A 217 12.67 -9.87 -8.44
CA MET A 217 13.38 -9.43 -7.24
C MET A 217 14.89 -9.31 -7.46
N ARG A 218 15.47 -10.12 -8.36
CA ARG A 218 16.89 -10.07 -8.70
C ARG A 218 17.31 -8.77 -9.39
N THR A 219 16.36 -8.06 -10.01
CA THR A 219 16.63 -6.79 -10.69
C THR A 219 16.35 -5.58 -9.80
N VAL A 220 15.74 -5.77 -8.64
CA VAL A 220 15.41 -4.68 -7.71
C VAL A 220 16.60 -4.39 -6.80
N LYS A 221 17.12 -3.17 -6.92
CA LYS A 221 18.14 -2.64 -6.00
C LYS A 221 17.45 -1.79 -4.93
N LEU A 222 17.73 -2.11 -3.67
CA LEU A 222 17.37 -1.22 -2.56
C LEU A 222 18.45 -0.15 -2.45
N PRO A 223 18.10 1.11 -2.13
CA PRO A 223 19.10 2.09 -1.77
C PRO A 223 19.87 1.61 -0.53
N PRO A 224 21.15 2.01 -0.39
CA PRO A 224 21.89 1.75 0.84
C PRO A 224 21.10 2.29 2.03
N VAL A 225 21.05 1.52 3.11
CA VAL A 225 20.47 1.99 4.37
C VAL A 225 21.28 3.20 4.79
N ALA A 226 20.62 4.35 4.99
CA ALA A 226 21.31 5.51 5.54
C ALA A 226 21.89 5.08 6.89
N GLU A 227 23.22 5.00 6.99
CA GLU A 227 23.87 4.73 8.27
C GLU A 227 23.39 5.79 9.25
N LYS A 228 22.90 5.33 10.41
CA LYS A 228 22.49 6.23 11.48
C LYS A 228 23.75 6.96 11.93
N GLY A 229 23.84 8.25 11.61
CA GLY A 229 24.71 9.19 12.32
C GLY A 229 24.22 9.42 13.74
#